data_AF-A0AA43QD56-F1
#
_entry.id   AF-A0AA43QD56-F1
#
_cell.length_a   1.000
_cell.length_b   1.000
_cell.length_c   1.000
_cell.angle_alpha   90.00
_cell.angle_beta   90.00
_cell.angle_gamma   90.00
#
_symmetry.space_group_name_H-M   'P 1'
#
loop_
_entity.id
_entity.type
_entity.pdbx_description
1 polymer ?
#
loop_
_entity_poly.entity_id
_entity_poly.type
_entity_poly.pdbx_seq_one_letter_code
_entity_poly.pdbx_strand_id
1 'polypeptide(L)'
;MKIIIAIIILLIIHFQYRIWVGDGSVAQIDAYQQRLDDLKKQAEEKRERNEALYAEVLDLRKGQEAIEERARDELGMIKEDETFFHVLE
;
A
#
# COMPACT_ATOMS: atom_id res chain seq x y z
N MET A 1 -20.91 45.71 37.18
CA MET A 1 -20.68 44.27 37.46
C MET A 1 -21.51 43.33 36.58
N LYS A 2 -22.85 43.46 36.52
CA LYS A 2 -23.71 42.55 35.72
C LYS A 2 -23.41 42.52 34.21
N ILE A 3 -23.04 43.66 33.62
CA ILE A 3 -22.72 43.77 32.17
C ILE A 3 -21.42 43.03 31.81
N ILE A 4 -20.41 43.11 32.68
CA ILE A 4 -19.13 42.40 32.49
C ILE A 4 -19.36 40.89 32.49
N ILE A 5 -20.21 40.40 33.41
CA ILE A 5 -20.58 38.98 33.48
C ILE A 5 -21.30 38.55 32.20
N ALA A 6 -22.22 39.36 31.67
CA ALA A 6 -22.91 39.07 30.41
C ALA A 6 -21.94 38.97 29.22
N ILE A 7 -20.96 39.87 29.13
CA ILE A 7 -19.94 39.83 28.06
C ILE A 7 -19.07 38.57 28.18
N ILE A 8 -18.67 38.19 29.40
CA ILE A 8 -17.89 36.97 29.64
C ILE A 8 -18.68 35.73 29.22
N ILE A 9 -19.96 35.64 29.57
CA ILE A 9 -20.82 34.52 29.17
C ILE A 9 -20.94 34.44 27.65
N LEU A 10 -21.12 35.58 26.99
CA LEU A 10 -21.24 35.65 25.52
C LEU A 10 -19.94 35.20 24.84
N LEU A 11 -18.77 35.60 25.36
CA LEU A 11 -17.47 35.13 24.89
C LEU A 11 -17.28 33.62 25.10
N ILE A 12 -17.69 33.08 26.25
CA ILE A 12 -17.62 31.64 26.52
C ILE A 12 -18.49 30.87 25.53
N ILE A 13 -19.73 31.30 25.30
CA ILE A 13 -20.64 30.65 24.34
C ILE A 13 -20.05 30.71 22.93
N HIS A 14 -19.50 31.84 22.52
CA HIS A 14 -18.86 32.00 21.22
C HIS A 14 -17.67 31.03 21.06
N PHE A 15 -16.85 30.88 22.10
CA PHE A 15 -15.70 29.98 22.09
C PHE A 15 -16.13 28.51 22.06
N GLN A 16 -17.15 28.14 22.84
CA GLN A 16 -17.72 26.79 22.83
C GLN A 16 -18.29 26.45 21.44
N TYR A 17 -19.02 27.37 20.82
CA TYR A 17 -19.54 27.19 19.46
C TYR A 17 -18.41 27.03 18.44
N ARG A 18 -17.36 27.84 18.55
CA ARG A 18 -16.17 27.73 17.69
C ARG A 18 -15.45 26.40 17.87
N ILE A 19 -15.41 25.82 19.07
CA ILE A 19 -14.80 24.49 19.28
C ILE A 19 -15.64 23.40 18.62
N TRP A 20 -16.97 23.56 18.64
CA TRP A 20 -17.89 22.59 18.02
C TRP A 20 -17.96 22.71 16.49
N VAL A 21 -17.69 23.89 15.92
CA VAL A 21 -17.88 24.18 14.48
C VAL A 21 -16.57 24.51 13.74
N GLY A 22 -15.48 24.82 14.44
CA GLY A 22 -14.19 25.20 13.86
C GLY A 22 -13.38 24.04 13.28
N ASP A 23 -12.24 24.37 12.68
CA ASP A 23 -11.36 23.54 11.81
C ASP A 23 -10.78 22.23 12.39
N GLY A 24 -11.36 21.70 13.47
CA GLY A 24 -11.09 20.37 14.04
C GLY A 24 -12.33 19.71 14.63
N SER A 25 -13.54 20.17 14.24
CA SER A 25 -14.81 19.61 14.68
C SER A 25 -14.90 18.12 14.37
N VAL A 26 -15.50 17.35 15.28
CA VAL A 26 -15.65 15.87 15.24
C VAL A 26 -16.17 15.39 13.88
N ALA A 27 -16.98 16.19 13.20
CA ALA A 27 -17.48 15.91 11.86
C ALA A 27 -16.39 15.81 10.78
N GLN A 28 -15.28 16.55 10.90
CA GLN A 28 -14.16 16.44 9.98
C GLN A 28 -13.32 15.18 10.26
N ILE A 29 -13.16 14.81 11.54
CA ILE A 29 -12.40 13.63 11.95
C ILE A 29 -13.05 12.36 11.38
N ASP A 30 -14.39 12.27 11.44
CA ASP A 30 -15.13 11.14 10.88
C ASP A 30 -14.96 11.05 9.35
N ALA A 31 -14.97 12.19 8.65
CA ALA A 31 -14.76 12.23 7.20
C ALA A 31 -13.33 11.84 6.79
N TYR A 32 -12.32 12.23 7.59
CA TYR A 32 -10.93 11.82 7.38
C TYR A 32 -10.70 10.34 7.70
N GLN A 33 -11.36 9.80 8.74
CA GLN A 33 -11.31 8.37 9.06
C GLN A 33 -11.96 7.51 7.99
N GLN A 34 -13.13 7.89 7.47
CA GLN A 34 -13.77 7.16 6.38
C GLN A 34 -12.90 7.11 5.12
N ARG A 35 -12.21 8.21 4.77
CA ARG A 35 -11.26 8.21 3.64
C ARG A 35 -10.06 7.31 3.88
N LEU A 36 -9.53 7.30 5.10
CA LEU A 36 -8.41 6.44 5.48
C LEU A 36 -8.77 4.95 5.40
N ASP A 37 -9.97 4.58 5.82
CA ASP A 37 -10.43 3.18 5.77
C ASP A 37 -10.65 2.71 4.34
N ASP A 38 -11.22 3.55 3.46
CA ASP A 38 -11.37 3.23 2.04
C ASP A 38 -10.01 3.08 1.34
N LEU A 39 -9.07 3.99 1.62
CA LEU A 39 -7.70 3.93 1.10
C LEU A 39 -6.96 2.66 1.57
N LYS A 40 -7.12 2.27 2.85
CA LYS A 40 -6.52 1.03 3.37
C LYS A 40 -7.09 -0.19 2.67
N LYS A 41 -8.40 -0.26 2.48
CA LYS A 41 -9.05 -1.38 1.81
C LYS A 41 -8.55 -1.54 0.37
N GLN A 42 -8.47 -0.43 -0.38
CA GLN A 42 -7.92 -0.45 -1.74
C GLN A 42 -6.44 -0.83 -1.78
N ALA A 43 -5.65 -0.41 -0.78
CA ALA A 43 -4.24 -0.77 -0.69
C ALA A 43 -4.06 -2.27 -0.41
N GLU A 44 -4.90 -2.85 0.43
CA GLU A 44 -4.87 -4.27 0.78
C GLU A 44 -5.22 -5.17 -0.41
N GLU A 45 -6.30 -4.85 -1.14
CA GLU A 45 -6.66 -5.55 -2.39
C GLU A 45 -5.54 -5.49 -3.44
N LYS A 46 -4.90 -4.32 -3.59
CA LYS A 46 -3.76 -4.16 -4.50
C LYS A 46 -2.55 -4.97 -4.04
N ARG A 47 -2.30 -5.06 -2.73
CA ARG A 47 -1.17 -5.80 -2.18
C ARG A 47 -1.32 -7.30 -2.40
N GLU A 48 -2.49 -7.86 -2.11
CA GLU A 48 -2.78 -9.28 -2.35
C GLU A 48 -2.59 -9.66 -3.82
N ARG A 49 -3.10 -8.83 -4.74
CA ARG A 49 -2.93 -9.06 -6.17
C ARG A 49 -1.47 -8.95 -6.61
N ASN A 50 -0.71 -8.03 -6.03
CA ASN A 50 0.72 -7.89 -6.32
C ASN A 50 1.51 -9.10 -5.82
N GLU A 51 1.22 -9.58 -4.61
CA GLU A 51 1.84 -10.78 -4.04
C GLU A 51 1.54 -12.02 -4.90
N ALA A 52 0.29 -12.19 -5.37
CA ALA A 52 -0.09 -13.27 -6.27
C ALA A 52 0.64 -13.19 -7.62
N LEU A 53 0.70 -12.01 -8.25
CA LEU A 53 1.42 -11.79 -9.50
C LEU A 53 2.93 -12.01 -9.33
N TYR A 54 3.50 -11.61 -8.20
CA TYR A 54 4.91 -11.83 -7.91
C TYR A 54 5.23 -13.31 -7.77
N ALA A 55 4.36 -14.07 -7.10
CA ALA A 55 4.47 -15.52 -7.01
C ALA A 55 4.37 -16.19 -8.39
N GLU A 56 3.44 -15.73 -9.25
CA GLU A 56 3.29 -16.23 -10.61
C GLU A 56 4.53 -15.93 -11.47
N VAL A 57 5.09 -14.72 -11.38
CA VAL A 57 6.34 -14.38 -12.06
C VAL A 57 7.50 -15.23 -11.55
N LEU A 58 7.57 -15.48 -10.25
CA LEU A 58 8.62 -16.32 -9.66
C LEU A 58 8.51 -17.77 -10.15
N ASP A 59 7.29 -18.31 -10.22
CA ASP A 59 7.03 -19.67 -10.71
C ASP A 59 7.36 -19.80 -12.20
N LEU A 60 6.97 -18.82 -13.02
CA LEU A 60 7.32 -18.77 -14.44
C LEU A 60 8.83 -18.69 -14.67
N ARG A 61 9.57 -17.92 -13.86
CA ARG A 61 11.03 -17.86 -13.96
C ARG A 61 11.69 -19.19 -13.57
N LYS A 62 11.25 -19.81 -12.48
CA LYS A 62 11.74 -21.14 -12.07
C LYS A 62 11.43 -22.22 -13.11
N GLY A 63 10.23 -22.19 -13.70
CA GLY A 63 9.84 -23.10 -14.76
C GLY A 63 10.70 -22.93 -16.03
N GLN A 64 11.02 -21.70 -16.42
CA GLN A 64 11.92 -21.44 -17.55
C GLN A 64 13.36 -21.87 -17.26
N GLU A 65 13.88 -21.59 -16.07
CA GLU A 65 15.22 -22.03 -15.66
C GLU A 65 15.32 -23.56 -15.66
N ALA A 66 14.30 -24.27 -15.16
CA ALA A 66 14.26 -25.74 -15.17
C ALA A 66 14.18 -26.33 -16.60
N ILE A 67 13.49 -25.66 -17.52
CA ILE A 67 13.45 -26.05 -18.94
C ILE A 67 14.79 -25.79 -19.62
N GLU A 68 15.44 -24.66 -19.32
CA GLU A 68 16.75 -24.30 -19.87
C GLU A 68 17.85 -25.25 -19.38
N GLU A 69 17.85 -25.62 -18.09
CA GLU A 69 18.75 -26.64 -17.52
C GLU A 69 18.57 -27.99 -18.22
N ARG A 70 17.32 -28.45 -18.41
CA ARG A 70 17.05 -29.71 -19.12
C ARG A 70 17.46 -29.66 -20.59
N ALA A 71 17.26 -28.54 -21.28
CA ALA A 71 17.68 -28.39 -22.68
C ALA A 71 19.22 -28.36 -22.82
N ARG A 72 19.93 -27.79 -21.85
CA ARG A 72 21.39 -27.79 -21.79
C ARG A 72 21.94 -29.18 -21.49
N ASP A 73 21.38 -29.88 -20.51
CA ASP A 73 21.88 -31.19 -20.07
C ASP A 73 21.46 -32.36 -20.98
N GLU A 74 20.21 -32.41 -21.44
CA GLU A 74 19.72 -33.55 -22.26
C GLU A 74 19.95 -33.35 -23.76
N LEU A 75 19.91 -32.11 -24.25
CA LEU A 75 20.00 -31.80 -25.69
C LEU A 75 21.29 -31.08 -26.09
N GLY A 76 22.15 -30.72 -25.14
CA GLY A 76 23.40 -30.00 -25.41
C GLY A 76 23.18 -28.64 -26.07
N MET A 77 21.99 -28.05 -25.90
CA MET A 77 21.65 -26.77 -26.53
C MET A 77 22.39 -25.62 -25.85
N ILE A 78 23.07 -24.80 -26.64
CA ILE A 78 23.77 -23.57 -26.23
C ILE A 78 23.25 -22.40 -27.04
N LYS A 79 23.16 -21.20 -26.44
CA LYS A 79 22.77 -19.97 -27.15
C LYS A 79 23.87 -19.59 -28.17
N GLU A 80 23.50 -18.90 -29.24
CA GLU A 80 24.40 -18.58 -30.38
C GLU A 80 25.69 -17.87 -29.97
N ASP A 81 25.69 -17.16 -28.83
CA ASP A 81 26.83 -16.36 -28.34
C ASP A 81 27.38 -16.82 -26.98
N GLU A 82 27.09 -18.04 -26.53
CA GLU A 82 27.45 -18.52 -25.18
C GLU A 82 28.53 -19.62 -25.19
N THR A 83 29.61 -19.44 -24.41
CA THR A 83 30.63 -20.48 -24.17
C THR A 83 30.24 -21.30 -22.95
N PHE A 84 29.71 -22.51 -23.16
CA PHE A 84 29.31 -23.42 -22.10
C PHE A 84 30.49 -24.31 -21.65
N PHE A 85 30.80 -24.32 -20.35
CA PHE A 85 31.81 -25.19 -19.75
C PHE A 85 31.13 -26.28 -18.92
N HIS A 86 31.20 -27.53 -19.36
CA HIS A 86 30.74 -28.68 -18.59
C HIS A 86 31.92 -29.28 -17.83
N VAL A 87 31.91 -29.17 -16.50
CA VAL A 87 32.95 -29.75 -15.64
C VAL A 87 32.57 -31.19 -15.35
N LEU A 88 33.25 -32.13 -16.01
CA LEU A 88 33.17 -33.56 -15.69
C LEU A 88 34.20 -33.84 -14.57
N GLU A 89 33.73 -34.27 -13.40
CA GLU A 89 34.59 -34.94 -12.40
C GLU A 89 34.91 -36.38 -12.81
#